data_AF-A0A4Q5WR78-F1
#
_entry.id   AF-A0A4Q5WR78-F1
#
_cell.length_a   1.000
_cell.length_b   1.000
_cell.length_c   1.000
_cell.angle_alpha   90.00
_cell.angle_beta   90.00
_cell.angle_gamma   90.00
#
_symmetry.space_group_name_H-M   'P 1'
#
loop_
_entity.id
_entity.type
_entity.pdbx_description
1 polymer ?
#
loop_
_entity_poly.entity_id
_entity_poly.type
_entity_poly.pdbx_seq_one_letter_code
_entity_poly.pdbx_strand_id
1 'polypeptide(L)'
;MEAILQQIGDYRKEIEAAELNNPQQLEEYRIKFLGTKGIVKAIMGEMRNVPNERKKEFGQVLNDFKLFAEDRYATAKESLNGSEVAEAAPGQDLSLPGDPLGLGSRHPISLVRKRIIEIFQRLGFSVADGPEIEDDWHNFTALNLPENHPARDMQDTFYINQ
;
A
#
# COMPACT_ATOMS: atom_id res chain seq x y z
N MET A 1 -31.89 -28.00 35.52
CA MET A 1 -32.18 -26.70 34.90
C MET A 1 -31.63 -25.56 35.74
N GLU A 2 -31.99 -25.42 37.02
CA GLU A 2 -31.41 -24.39 37.90
C GLU A 2 -29.88 -24.47 38.00
N ALA A 3 -29.32 -25.68 38.11
CA ALA A 3 -27.87 -25.87 38.15
C ALA A 3 -27.12 -25.36 36.89
N ILE A 4 -27.73 -25.45 35.70
CA ILE A 4 -27.08 -24.99 34.45
C ILE A 4 -27.24 -23.48 34.29
N LEU A 5 -28.37 -22.92 34.72
CA LEU A 5 -28.55 -21.46 34.77
C LEU A 5 -27.59 -20.81 35.79
N GLN A 6 -27.35 -21.47 36.92
CA GLN A 6 -26.33 -21.07 37.90
C GLN A 6 -24.93 -21.08 37.27
N GLN A 7 -24.56 -22.17 36.58
CA GLN A 7 -23.29 -22.28 35.87
C GLN A 7 -23.10 -21.18 34.81
N ILE A 8 -24.12 -20.86 34.02
CA ILE A 8 -24.07 -19.76 33.05
C ILE A 8 -23.83 -18.42 33.76
N GLY A 9 -24.45 -18.20 34.91
CA GLY A 9 -24.23 -17.01 35.73
C GLY A 9 -22.79 -16.91 36.27
N ASP A 10 -22.23 -18.01 36.73
CA ASP A 10 -20.85 -18.08 37.23
C ASP A 10 -19.84 -17.84 36.09
N TYR A 11 -20.06 -18.44 34.92
CA TYR A 11 -19.21 -18.21 33.75
C TYR A 11 -19.32 -16.79 33.19
N ARG A 12 -20.49 -16.13 33.28
CA ARG A 12 -20.60 -14.71 32.92
C ARG A 12 -19.71 -13.83 33.81
N LYS A 13 -19.72 -14.07 35.12
CA LYS A 13 -18.82 -13.35 36.05
C LYS A 13 -17.35 -13.63 35.75
N GLU A 14 -17.02 -14.87 35.41
CA GLU A 14 -15.65 -15.24 35.04
C GLU A 14 -15.20 -14.55 33.73
N ILE A 15 -16.10 -14.39 32.75
CA ILE A 15 -15.84 -13.64 31.52
C ILE A 15 -15.64 -12.15 31.79
N GLU A 16 -16.42 -11.56 32.70
CA GLU A 16 -16.27 -10.15 33.08
C GLU A 16 -14.95 -9.89 33.83
N ALA A 17 -14.56 -10.83 34.70
CA ALA A 17 -13.32 -10.75 35.49
C ALA A 17 -12.06 -11.12 34.69
N ALA A 18 -12.19 -11.64 33.47
CA ALA A 18 -11.05 -11.99 32.64
C ALA A 18 -10.34 -10.72 32.14
N GLU A 19 -9.08 -10.56 32.55
CA GLU A 19 -8.18 -9.54 32.02
C GLU A 19 -7.63 -10.02 30.67
N LEU A 20 -7.95 -9.27 29.60
CA LEU A 20 -7.55 -9.57 28.22
C LEU A 20 -6.59 -8.48 27.72
N ASN A 21 -5.47 -8.31 28.43
CA ASN A 21 -4.53 -7.21 28.23
C ASN A 21 -3.34 -7.59 27.34
N ASN A 22 -3.20 -8.86 26.95
CA ASN A 22 -2.15 -9.29 26.03
C ASN A 22 -2.65 -10.37 25.04
N PRO A 23 -1.93 -10.60 23.92
CA PRO A 23 -2.31 -11.59 22.91
C PRO A 23 -2.40 -13.02 23.46
N GLN A 24 -1.59 -13.37 24.46
CA GLN A 24 -1.58 -14.69 25.09
C GLN A 24 -2.88 -14.93 25.89
N GLN A 25 -3.30 -13.97 26.70
CA GLN A 25 -4.54 -13.98 27.49
C GLN A 25 -5.77 -14.01 26.57
N LEU A 26 -5.72 -13.29 25.44
CA LEU A 26 -6.79 -13.32 24.44
C LEU A 26 -6.95 -14.72 23.82
N GLU A 27 -5.84 -15.40 23.53
CA GLU A 27 -5.85 -16.76 22.98
C GLU A 27 -6.27 -17.80 24.04
N GLU A 28 -5.81 -17.65 25.29
CA GLU A 28 -6.24 -18.48 26.41
C GLU A 28 -7.77 -18.38 26.63
N TYR A 29 -8.31 -17.15 26.59
CA TYR A 29 -9.75 -16.92 26.64
C TYR A 29 -10.49 -17.60 25.47
N ARG A 30 -9.97 -17.45 24.24
CA ARG A 30 -10.55 -18.08 23.04
C ARG A 30 -10.61 -19.60 23.18
N ILE A 31 -9.53 -20.23 23.63
CA ILE A 31 -9.45 -21.68 23.81
C ILE A 31 -10.42 -22.15 24.90
N LYS A 32 -10.46 -21.44 26.03
CA LYS A 32 -11.26 -21.81 27.20
C LYS A 32 -12.76 -21.67 26.95
N PHE A 33 -13.22 -20.56 26.39
CA PHE A 33 -14.64 -20.27 26.23
C PHE A 33 -15.18 -20.61 24.85
N LEU A 34 -14.49 -20.19 23.77
CA LEU A 34 -14.96 -20.26 22.38
C LEU A 34 -14.38 -21.45 21.58
N GLY A 35 -13.46 -22.22 22.17
CA GLY A 35 -12.78 -23.33 21.51
C GLY A 35 -13.71 -24.49 21.13
N THR A 36 -13.20 -25.41 20.32
CA THR A 36 -13.94 -26.62 19.90
C THR A 36 -14.29 -27.57 21.05
N LYS A 37 -13.57 -27.47 22.18
CA LYS A 37 -13.85 -28.10 23.47
C LYS A 37 -14.20 -27.06 24.56
N GLY A 38 -14.59 -25.85 24.16
CA GLY A 38 -14.83 -24.73 25.06
C GLY A 38 -16.11 -24.85 25.88
N ILE A 39 -16.16 -24.11 26.98
CA ILE A 39 -17.27 -24.10 27.94
C ILE A 39 -18.60 -23.77 27.24
N VAL A 40 -18.61 -22.82 26.30
CA VAL A 40 -19.82 -22.41 25.56
C VAL A 40 -20.40 -23.59 24.77
N LYS A 41 -19.56 -24.40 24.13
CA LYS A 41 -19.99 -25.56 23.34
C LYS A 41 -20.43 -26.73 24.21
N ALA A 42 -19.78 -26.93 25.36
CA ALA A 42 -20.15 -27.95 26.35
C ALA A 42 -21.55 -27.66 26.92
N ILE A 43 -21.83 -26.41 27.32
CA ILE A 43 -23.15 -26.02 27.84
C ILE A 43 -24.23 -26.08 26.75
N MET A 44 -23.91 -25.74 25.49
CA MET A 44 -24.85 -25.96 24.37
C MET A 44 -25.19 -27.44 24.16
N GLY A 45 -24.27 -28.37 24.44
CA GLY A 45 -24.50 -29.81 24.36
C GLY A 45 -25.53 -30.32 25.38
N GLU A 46 -25.58 -29.69 26.56
CA GLU A 46 -26.56 -30.00 27.62
C GLU A 46 -28.01 -29.66 27.23
N MET A 47 -28.23 -28.92 26.14
CA MET A 47 -29.56 -28.65 25.59
C MET A 47 -30.32 -29.94 25.21
N ARG A 48 -29.62 -31.05 24.95
CA ARG A 48 -30.23 -32.36 24.69
C ARG A 48 -31.01 -32.91 25.89
N ASN A 49 -30.65 -32.49 27.11
CA ASN A 49 -31.23 -32.97 28.37
C ASN A 49 -32.43 -32.12 28.84
N VAL A 50 -32.87 -31.12 28.05
CA VAL A 50 -33.95 -30.19 28.42
C VAL A 50 -35.31 -30.67 27.88
N PRO A 51 -36.39 -30.65 28.69
CA PRO A 51 -37.76 -30.96 28.23
C PRO A 51 -38.24 -30.00 27.14
N ASN A 52 -38.98 -30.50 26.13
CA ASN A 52 -39.41 -29.74 24.95
C ASN A 52 -40.13 -28.42 25.28
N GLU A 53 -40.91 -28.37 26.36
CA GLU A 53 -41.68 -27.19 26.78
C GLU A 53 -40.79 -26.01 27.20
N ARG A 54 -39.58 -26.27 27.69
CA ARG A 54 -38.65 -25.24 28.19
C ARG A 54 -37.43 -25.03 27.30
N LYS A 55 -37.33 -25.75 26.18
CA LYS A 55 -36.22 -25.61 25.21
C LYS A 55 -36.14 -24.21 24.61
N LYS A 56 -37.28 -23.53 24.42
CA LYS A 56 -37.33 -22.20 23.81
C LYS A 56 -36.66 -21.14 24.71
N GLU A 57 -37.05 -21.08 25.98
CA GLU A 57 -36.47 -20.15 26.96
C GLU A 57 -35.00 -20.45 27.23
N PHE A 58 -34.65 -21.73 27.37
CA PHE A 58 -33.27 -22.15 27.59
C PHE A 58 -32.36 -21.86 26.39
N GLY A 59 -32.86 -22.03 25.17
CA GLY A 59 -32.12 -21.71 23.95
C GLY A 59 -31.80 -20.21 23.80
N GLN A 60 -32.70 -19.33 24.27
CA GLN A 60 -32.43 -17.88 24.29
C GLN A 60 -31.27 -17.55 25.23
N VAL A 61 -31.31 -18.06 26.47
CA VAL A 61 -30.25 -17.82 27.46
C VAL A 61 -28.88 -18.33 26.97
N LEU A 62 -28.85 -19.46 26.28
CA LEU A 62 -27.62 -20.02 25.69
C LEU A 62 -27.07 -19.15 24.56
N ASN A 63 -27.93 -18.67 23.66
CA ASN A 63 -27.51 -17.77 22.59
C ASN A 63 -27.01 -16.45 23.14
N ASP A 64 -27.67 -15.89 24.15
CA ASP A 64 -27.23 -14.65 24.80
C ASP A 64 -25.87 -14.83 25.49
N PHE A 65 -25.63 -15.99 26.10
CA PHE A 65 -24.34 -16.30 26.70
C PHE A 65 -23.23 -16.46 25.66
N LYS A 66 -23.53 -17.11 24.53
CA LYS A 66 -22.60 -17.24 23.41
C LYS A 66 -22.23 -15.86 22.84
N LEU A 67 -23.23 -15.03 22.54
CA LEU A 67 -23.03 -13.69 22.00
C LEU A 67 -22.21 -12.82 22.96
N PHE A 68 -22.49 -12.91 24.26
CA PHE A 68 -21.72 -12.20 25.28
C PHE A 68 -20.23 -12.58 25.28
N ALA A 69 -19.91 -13.87 25.18
CA ALA A 69 -18.53 -14.33 25.12
C ALA A 69 -17.82 -13.92 23.81
N GLU A 70 -18.54 -13.95 22.69
CA GLU A 70 -18.02 -13.53 21.37
C GLU A 70 -17.75 -12.02 21.33
N ASP A 71 -18.66 -11.20 21.87
CA ASP A 71 -18.54 -9.74 21.91
C ASP A 71 -17.37 -9.28 22.78
N ARG A 72 -17.19 -9.90 23.96
CA ARG A 72 -16.05 -9.63 24.85
C ARG A 72 -14.72 -9.94 24.17
N TYR A 73 -14.64 -11.05 23.44
CA TYR A 73 -13.45 -11.41 22.67
C TYR A 73 -13.19 -10.42 21.53
N ALA A 74 -14.24 -10.04 20.79
CA ALA A 74 -14.11 -9.10 19.67
C ALA A 74 -13.62 -7.72 20.14
N THR A 75 -14.19 -7.19 21.21
CA THR A 75 -13.79 -5.89 21.78
C THR A 75 -12.33 -5.92 22.26
N ALA A 76 -11.93 -6.98 22.97
CA ALA A 76 -10.55 -7.11 23.46
C ALA A 76 -9.54 -7.27 22.31
N LYS A 77 -9.92 -7.99 21.25
CA LYS A 77 -9.11 -8.14 20.04
C LYS A 77 -8.92 -6.80 19.31
N GLU A 78 -9.99 -6.02 19.19
CA GLU A 78 -9.92 -4.69 18.59
C GLU A 78 -9.05 -3.73 19.41
N SER A 79 -9.16 -3.74 20.74
CA SER A 79 -8.31 -2.90 21.59
C SER A 79 -6.83 -3.28 21.49
N LEU A 80 -6.50 -4.57 21.42
CA LEU A 80 -5.12 -5.04 21.30
C LEU A 80 -4.52 -4.70 19.93
N ASN A 81 -5.27 -4.94 18.85
CA ASN A 81 -4.83 -4.60 17.49
C ASN A 81 -4.72 -3.07 17.28
N GLY A 82 -5.64 -2.28 17.87
CA GLY A 82 -5.59 -0.82 17.79
C GLY A 82 -4.41 -0.21 18.54
N SER A 83 -3.89 -0.93 19.55
CA SER A 83 -2.74 -0.48 20.34
C SER A 83 -1.41 -0.74 19.63
N GLU A 84 -1.29 -1.84 18.88
CA GLU A 84 -0.06 -2.15 18.10
C GLU A 84 0.19 -1.16 16.96
N VAL A 85 -0.87 -0.55 16.39
CA VAL A 85 -0.74 0.44 15.30
C VAL A 85 -0.35 1.84 15.83
N ALA A 86 -0.57 2.10 17.12
CA ALA A 86 -0.26 3.39 17.74
C ALA A 86 1.18 3.49 18.28
N GLU A 87 1.92 2.38 18.36
CA GLU A 87 3.39 2.40 18.46
C GLU A 87 4.03 2.67 17.08
N ALA A 88 3.51 3.69 16.38
CA ALA A 88 4.32 4.38 15.39
C ALA A 88 5.56 4.89 16.12
N ALA A 89 6.71 4.35 15.75
CA ALA A 89 7.99 4.57 16.41
C ALA A 89 8.14 6.01 16.94
N PRO A 90 8.46 6.21 18.22
CA PRO A 90 8.63 7.55 18.76
C PRO A 90 9.75 8.27 18.01
N GLY A 91 9.41 9.39 17.36
CA GLY A 91 10.35 10.48 17.08
C GLY A 91 11.26 10.34 15.86
N GLN A 92 10.87 9.64 14.79
CA GLN A 92 11.66 9.71 13.55
C GLN A 92 11.39 11.05 12.83
N ASP A 93 12.45 11.83 12.62
CA ASP A 93 12.40 13.10 11.90
C ASP A 93 12.20 12.84 10.39
N LEU A 94 10.98 13.10 9.92
CA LEU A 94 10.59 12.94 8.51
C LEU A 94 11.22 13.98 7.57
N SER A 95 11.91 14.99 8.11
CA SER A 95 12.66 15.97 7.32
C SER A 95 14.08 15.53 6.99
N LEU A 96 14.54 14.41 7.58
CA LEU A 96 15.87 13.87 7.29
C LEU A 96 16.01 13.56 5.79
N PRO A 97 17.13 13.94 5.16
CA PRO A 97 17.40 13.55 3.79
C PRO A 97 17.49 12.02 3.72
N GLY A 98 16.72 11.43 2.82
CA GLY A 98 16.88 10.02 2.48
C GLY A 98 18.21 9.77 1.75
N ASP A 99 18.50 8.50 1.49
CA ASP A 99 19.71 8.13 0.76
C ASP A 99 19.75 8.78 -0.64
N PRO A 100 20.87 9.42 -1.02
CA PRO A 100 20.95 10.14 -2.28
C PRO A 100 20.87 9.16 -3.45
N LEU A 101 19.83 9.32 -4.28
CA LEU A 101 19.76 8.69 -5.60
C LEU A 101 20.44 9.61 -6.62
N GLY A 102 21.44 9.09 -7.33
CA GLY A 102 22.14 9.84 -8.38
C GLY A 102 21.20 10.15 -9.56
N LEU A 103 20.74 11.39 -9.65
CA LEU A 103 19.98 11.86 -10.81
C LEU A 103 20.93 12.31 -11.92
N GLY A 104 20.68 11.84 -13.15
CA GLY A 104 21.38 12.33 -14.33
C GLY A 104 20.99 13.78 -14.67
N SER A 105 21.83 14.46 -15.46
CA SER A 105 21.58 15.82 -15.95
C SER A 105 21.59 15.88 -17.48
N ARG A 106 20.84 16.82 -18.05
CA ARG A 106 20.84 17.07 -19.50
C ARG A 106 21.97 18.04 -19.87
N HIS A 107 22.60 17.80 -21.02
CA HIS A 107 23.60 18.72 -21.56
C HIS A 107 23.00 20.11 -21.85
N PRO A 108 23.66 21.23 -21.51
CA PRO A 108 23.14 22.58 -21.73
C PRO A 108 22.72 22.87 -23.18
N ILE A 109 23.51 22.42 -24.17
CA ILE A 109 23.17 22.58 -25.60
C ILE A 109 21.83 21.90 -25.93
N SER A 110 21.55 20.73 -25.36
CA SER A 110 20.28 20.03 -25.57
C SER A 110 19.10 20.79 -24.95
N LEU A 111 19.31 21.46 -23.81
CA LEU A 111 18.28 22.30 -23.19
C LEU A 111 17.95 23.52 -24.07
N VAL A 112 18.98 24.21 -24.57
CA VAL A 112 18.82 25.39 -25.44
C VAL A 112 18.19 25.00 -26.77
N ARG A 113 18.70 23.94 -27.43
CA ARG A 113 18.13 23.40 -28.67
C ARG A 113 16.65 23.06 -28.49
N LYS A 114 16.29 22.35 -27.43
CA LYS A 114 14.89 22.02 -27.12
C LYS A 114 14.04 23.28 -26.95
N ARG A 115 14.52 24.29 -26.22
CA ARG A 115 13.81 25.56 -26.03
C ARG A 115 13.55 26.28 -27.35
N ILE A 116 14.53 26.31 -28.25
CA ILE A 116 14.38 26.91 -29.58
C ILE A 116 13.31 26.14 -30.37
N ILE A 117 13.41 24.82 -30.44
CA ILE A 117 12.44 23.95 -31.14
C ILE A 117 11.01 24.20 -30.63
N GLU A 118 10.81 24.25 -29.31
CA GLU A 118 9.49 24.46 -28.70
C GLU A 118 8.86 25.79 -29.10
N ILE A 119 9.65 26.85 -29.29
CA ILE A 119 9.15 28.17 -29.73
C ILE A 119 8.60 28.06 -31.15
N PHE A 120 9.37 27.48 -32.08
CA PHE A 120 8.97 27.39 -33.49
C PHE A 120 7.85 26.37 -33.73
N GLN A 121 7.80 25.28 -32.96
CA GLN A 121 6.68 24.34 -33.00
C GLN A 121 5.35 25.00 -32.68
N ARG A 122 5.31 25.95 -31.72
CA ARG A 122 4.10 26.73 -31.40
C ARG A 122 3.67 27.66 -32.53
N LEU A 123 4.57 28.01 -33.43
CA LEU A 123 4.29 28.81 -34.62
C LEU A 123 3.87 27.95 -35.83
N GLY A 124 3.83 26.63 -35.68
CA GLY A 124 3.41 25.70 -36.74
C GLY A 124 4.55 25.12 -37.60
N PHE A 125 5.81 25.34 -37.22
CA PHE A 125 6.95 24.74 -37.92
C PHE A 125 7.18 23.28 -37.48
N SER A 126 7.60 22.44 -38.42
CA SER A 126 8.03 21.06 -38.16
C SER A 126 9.56 20.97 -38.00
N VAL A 127 10.03 19.99 -37.23
CA VAL A 127 11.46 19.68 -37.11
C VAL A 127 11.87 18.75 -38.23
N ALA A 128 13.00 19.03 -38.87
CA ALA A 128 13.65 18.18 -39.86
C ALA A 128 15.13 18.02 -39.49
N ASP A 129 15.64 16.80 -39.57
CA ASP A 129 17.05 16.45 -39.36
C ASP A 129 17.65 15.95 -40.68
N GLY A 130 18.95 16.12 -40.86
CA GLY A 130 19.72 15.69 -42.04
C GLY A 130 21.02 14.99 -41.65
N PRO A 131 21.76 14.42 -42.62
CA PRO A 131 23.05 13.82 -42.37
C PRO A 131 24.09 14.86 -41.96
N GLU A 132 25.11 14.44 -41.19
CA GLU A 132 26.22 15.32 -40.78
C GLU A 132 27.31 15.44 -41.87
N ILE A 133 27.42 14.44 -42.74
CA ILE A 133 28.28 14.46 -43.93
C ILE A 133 27.38 14.69 -45.15
N GLU A 134 27.59 15.81 -45.82
CA GLU A 134 26.79 16.26 -46.97
C GLU A 134 27.62 16.33 -48.26
N ASP A 135 26.94 16.35 -49.40
CA ASP A 135 27.57 16.55 -50.70
C ASP A 135 27.72 18.04 -51.09
N ASP A 136 28.52 18.31 -52.14
CA ASP A 136 28.76 19.68 -52.63
C ASP A 136 27.48 20.38 -53.09
N TRP A 137 26.52 19.61 -53.61
CA TRP A 137 25.29 20.17 -54.15
C TRP A 137 24.40 20.74 -53.04
N HIS A 138 24.14 19.98 -51.98
CA HIS A 138 23.26 20.39 -50.88
C HIS A 138 23.89 21.45 -49.98
N ASN A 139 25.21 21.38 -49.75
CA ASN A 139 25.89 22.33 -48.87
C ASN A 139 26.29 23.64 -49.57
N PHE A 140 26.50 23.64 -50.90
CA PHE A 140 26.98 24.82 -51.62
C PHE A 140 26.20 25.17 -52.89
N THR A 141 26.15 24.28 -53.87
CA THR A 141 25.67 24.65 -55.23
C THR A 141 24.20 25.06 -55.23
N ALA A 142 23.34 24.32 -54.53
CA ALA A 142 21.91 24.62 -54.40
C ALA A 142 21.64 25.90 -53.59
N LEU A 143 22.60 26.34 -52.76
CA LEU A 143 22.53 27.57 -51.97
C LEU A 143 23.16 28.78 -52.69
N ASN A 144 23.36 28.67 -54.01
CA ASN A 144 23.89 29.74 -54.87
C ASN A 144 25.34 30.17 -54.55
N LEU A 145 26.16 29.21 -54.09
CA LEU A 145 27.60 29.43 -53.86
C LEU A 145 28.37 28.79 -55.02
N PRO A 146 29.01 29.53 -55.94
CA PRO A 146 29.79 28.94 -57.04
C PRO A 146 31.11 28.30 -56.56
N GLU A 147 31.75 27.47 -57.40
CA GLU A 147 32.98 26.74 -57.07
C GLU A 147 34.12 27.63 -56.55
N ASN A 148 34.26 28.84 -57.09
CA ASN A 148 35.31 29.80 -56.71
C ASN A 148 34.91 30.70 -55.53
N HIS A 149 33.82 30.40 -54.82
CA HIS A 149 33.35 31.23 -53.70
C HIS A 149 34.24 31.03 -52.47
N PRO A 150 34.69 32.10 -51.78
CA PRO A 150 35.54 31.98 -50.59
C PRO A 150 34.98 31.10 -49.48
N ALA A 151 33.65 30.98 -49.37
CA ALA A 151 32.99 30.10 -48.41
C ALA A 151 33.20 28.59 -48.66
N ARG A 152 33.75 28.19 -49.82
CA ARG A 152 34.13 26.79 -50.11
C ARG A 152 35.58 26.48 -49.72
N ASP A 153 36.32 27.44 -49.15
CA ASP A 153 37.73 27.25 -48.79
C ASP A 153 37.90 26.11 -47.75
N MET A 154 38.98 25.33 -47.91
CA MET A 154 39.28 24.15 -47.11
C MET A 154 39.67 24.46 -45.67
N GLN A 155 39.93 25.73 -45.32
CA GLN A 155 40.32 26.12 -43.96
C GLN A 155 39.22 25.85 -42.94
N ASP A 156 37.95 26.07 -43.32
CA ASP A 156 36.80 25.96 -42.41
C ASP A 156 35.83 24.82 -42.81
N THR A 157 36.08 24.13 -43.92
CA THR A 157 35.28 22.98 -44.40
C THR A 157 36.12 21.71 -44.42
N PHE A 158 35.68 20.69 -43.69
CA PHE A 158 36.32 19.37 -43.71
C PHE A 158 35.84 18.56 -44.93
N TYR A 159 36.68 18.48 -45.96
CA TYR A 159 36.44 17.64 -47.12
C TYR A 159 36.84 16.19 -46.85
N ILE A 160 35.96 15.25 -47.21
CA ILE A 160 36.19 13.81 -47.06
C ILE A 160 36.28 13.21 -48.47
N ASN A 161 37.45 12.68 -48.82
CA ASN A 161 37.65 11.96 -50.07
C ASN A 161 37.62 10.45 -49.78
N GLN A 162 36.81 9.69 -50.51
CA GLN A 162 36.91 8.21 -50.57
C GLN A 162 37.83 7.79 -51.70
#